data_AF-A0A9C7SBJ3-F1
#
_entry.id   AF-A0A9C7SBJ3-F1
#
_cell.length_a   1.000
_cell.length_b   1.000
_cell.length_c   1.000
_cell.angle_alpha   90.00
_cell.angle_beta   90.00
_cell.angle_gamma   90.00
#
_symmetry.space_group_name_H-M   'P 1'
#
loop_
_entity.id
_entity.type
_entity.pdbx_description
1 polymer ?
#
loop_
_entity_poly.entity_id
_entity_poly.type
_entity_poly.pdbx_seq_one_letter_code
_entity_poly.pdbx_strand_id
1 'polypeptide(L)'
;MSEPVRVIGWRVARKAMPQAKSNLARRHLAQKVAFALLWLAGLVAVAALLAVVGYVVAQGAQVINLDFLLTPPRGGLSGEGGISTTIVATLYLVLLTIVIATPLGVGAAVYLVEYAGEMRGRSGLIPRLVGLARFGVETLAAVPYIIFGLFG
;
A
#
# COMPACT_ATOMS: atom_id res chain seq x y z
N MET A 1 -4.72 41.28 -52.37
CA MET A 1 -4.67 42.29 -51.30
C MET A 1 -4.52 41.56 -49.98
N SER A 2 -3.33 41.64 -49.40
CA SER A 2 -2.85 40.88 -48.25
C SER A 2 -2.58 41.86 -47.11
N GLU A 3 -3.32 41.78 -46.02
CA GLU A 3 -2.96 42.49 -44.79
C GLU A 3 -2.03 41.63 -43.92
N PRO A 4 -0.95 42.19 -43.35
CA PRO A 4 0.02 41.45 -42.56
C PRO A 4 -0.36 41.38 -41.08
N VAL A 5 -0.11 40.21 -40.48
CA VAL A 5 -0.25 39.91 -39.05
C VAL A 5 0.67 40.82 -38.21
N ARG A 6 0.09 41.71 -37.42
CA ARG A 6 0.82 42.51 -36.41
C ARG A 6 1.09 41.70 -35.15
N VAL A 7 2.27 41.08 -35.08
CA VAL A 7 2.83 40.52 -33.83
C VAL A 7 3.44 41.67 -33.02
N ILE A 8 2.62 42.32 -32.20
CA ILE A 8 3.06 43.41 -31.30
C ILE A 8 2.74 42.99 -29.86
N GLY A 9 3.77 42.85 -29.02
CA GLY A 9 3.60 43.12 -27.58
C GLY A 9 4.20 42.17 -26.55
N TRP A 10 4.72 40.98 -26.89
CA TRP A 10 5.21 40.06 -25.83
C TRP A 10 6.58 40.42 -25.24
N ARG A 11 7.22 41.52 -25.67
CA ARG A 11 8.62 41.81 -25.31
C ARG A 11 8.84 42.57 -24.00
N VAL A 12 7.82 42.97 -23.23
CA VAL A 12 8.02 43.95 -22.13
C VAL A 12 7.72 43.43 -20.71
N ALA A 13 7.23 42.21 -20.50
CA ALA A 13 6.90 41.75 -19.14
C ALA A 13 7.63 40.49 -18.66
N ARG A 14 8.87 40.25 -19.10
CA ARG A 14 9.81 39.50 -18.26
C ARG A 14 10.41 40.46 -17.24
N LYS A 15 9.57 40.93 -16.32
CA LYS A 15 10.04 41.52 -15.06
C LYS A 15 10.83 40.40 -14.40
N ALA A 16 12.16 40.51 -14.42
CA ALA A 16 13.05 39.57 -13.79
C ALA A 16 12.51 39.31 -12.38
N MET A 17 12.05 38.09 -12.12
CA MET A 17 11.74 37.67 -10.77
C MET A 17 12.98 38.00 -9.94
N PRO A 18 12.86 38.77 -8.84
CA PRO A 18 13.99 39.03 -7.99
C PRO A 18 14.53 37.67 -7.57
N GLN A 19 15.70 37.32 -8.11
CA GLN A 19 16.44 36.13 -7.71
C GLN A 19 16.69 36.32 -6.23
N ALA A 20 15.91 35.63 -5.40
CA ALA A 20 16.18 35.59 -3.97
C ALA A 20 17.63 35.11 -3.86
N LYS A 21 18.55 36.03 -3.52
CA LYS A 21 19.95 35.73 -3.18
C LYS A 21 19.99 34.97 -1.85
N SER A 22 19.20 33.92 -1.72
CA SER A 22 19.12 33.08 -0.55
C SER A 22 20.17 32.00 -0.70
N ASN A 23 21.28 32.17 0.04
CA ASN A 23 22.40 31.25 0.26
C ASN A 23 22.21 29.84 -0.34
N LEU A 24 22.55 29.67 -1.63
CA LEU A 24 22.50 28.38 -2.34
C LEU A 24 23.34 27.30 -1.62
N ALA A 25 24.49 27.70 -1.06
CA ALA A 25 25.35 26.83 -0.25
C ALA A 25 24.65 26.31 1.01
N ARG A 26 23.85 27.14 1.70
CA ARG A 26 23.05 26.71 2.86
C ARG A 26 21.93 25.77 2.44
N ARG A 27 21.31 25.98 1.28
CA ARG A 27 20.28 25.07 0.74
C ARG A 27 20.87 23.71 0.37
N HIS A 28 22.03 23.67 -0.27
CA HIS A 28 22.71 22.41 -0.56
C HIS A 28 23.19 21.68 0.70
N LEU A 29 23.66 22.41 1.72
CA LEU A 29 24.02 21.80 3.01
C LEU A 29 22.79 21.23 3.72
N ALA A 30 21.71 22.02 3.81
CA ALA A 30 20.45 21.57 4.41
C ALA A 30 19.88 20.35 3.68
N GLN A 31 19.93 20.34 2.35
CA GLN A 31 19.55 19.19 1.53
C GLN A 31 20.41 17.96 1.86
N LYS A 32 21.75 18.08 1.88
CA LYS A 32 22.65 16.96 2.22
C LYS A 32 22.39 16.41 3.61
N VAL A 33 22.20 17.29 4.60
CA VAL A 33 21.89 16.88 5.98
C VAL A 33 20.53 16.19 6.04
N ALA A 34 19.50 16.75 5.40
CA ALA A 34 18.17 16.14 5.35
C ALA A 34 18.21 14.75 4.70
N PHE A 35 18.87 14.59 3.56
CA PHE A 35 19.04 13.28 2.92
C PHE A 35 19.87 12.32 3.77
N ALA A 36 20.92 12.79 4.44
CA ALA A 36 21.72 11.95 5.35
C ALA A 36 20.89 11.46 6.54
N LEU A 37 20.07 12.32 7.14
CA LEU A 37 19.17 11.95 8.23
C LEU A 37 18.08 10.97 7.77
N LEU A 38 17.50 11.18 6.58
CA LEU A 38 16.53 10.24 6.00
C LEU A 38 17.14 8.87 5.74
N TRP A 39 18.36 8.83 5.18
CA TRP A 39 19.09 7.58 4.98
C TRP A 39 19.44 6.90 6.29
N LEU A 40 19.89 7.65 7.30
CA LEU A 40 20.18 7.11 8.62
C LEU A 40 18.93 6.52 9.28
N ALA A 41 17.81 7.25 9.24
CA ALA A 41 16.54 6.78 9.79
C ALA A 41 16.06 5.51 9.08
N GLY A 42 16.13 5.47 7.75
CA GLY A 42 15.81 4.28 6.96
C GLY A 42 16.72 3.09 7.29
N LEU A 43 18.02 3.33 7.45
CA LEU A 43 19.00 2.30 7.80
C LEU A 43 18.76 1.75 9.21
N VAL A 44 18.43 2.62 10.18
CA VAL A 44 18.06 2.19 11.54
C VAL A 44 16.80 1.34 11.52
N ALA A 45 15.77 1.73 10.75
CA ALA A 45 14.54 0.95 10.63
C ALA A 45 14.79 -0.44 10.02
N VAL A 46 15.57 -0.50 8.93
CA VAL A 46 15.95 -1.77 8.29
C VAL A 46 16.82 -2.62 9.22
N ALA A 47 17.77 -2.02 9.93
CA ALA A 47 18.61 -2.73 10.89
C ALA A 47 17.79 -3.33 12.04
N ALA A 48 16.81 -2.59 12.57
CA ALA A 48 15.90 -3.09 13.59
C ALA A 48 15.04 -4.25 13.07
N LEU A 49 14.51 -4.15 11.84
CA LEU A 49 13.77 -5.24 11.19
C LEU A 49 14.66 -6.50 11.07
N LEU A 50 15.87 -6.35 10.54
CA LEU A 50 16.82 -7.46 10.38
C LEU A 50 17.22 -8.06 11.72
N ALA A 51 17.37 -7.25 12.78
CA ALA A 51 17.69 -7.73 14.11
C ALA A 51 16.56 -8.60 14.68
N VAL A 52 15.30 -8.16 14.56
CA VAL A 52 14.13 -8.94 15.03
C VAL A 52 13.98 -10.22 14.22
N VAL A 53 14.02 -10.14 12.89
CA VAL A 53 13.92 -11.32 12.02
C VAL A 53 15.06 -12.29 12.29
N GLY A 54 16.29 -11.80 12.38
CA GLY A 54 17.47 -12.62 12.67
C GLY A 54 17.38 -13.32 14.02
N TYR A 55 16.93 -12.62 15.06
CA TYR A 55 16.72 -13.20 16.38
C TYR A 55 15.67 -14.31 16.34
N VAL A 56 14.51 -14.06 15.72
CA VAL A 56 13.43 -15.04 15.60
C VAL A 56 13.88 -16.27 14.81
N VAL A 57 14.62 -16.09 13.72
CA VAL A 57 15.13 -17.22 12.92
C VAL A 57 16.17 -18.01 13.70
N ALA A 58 17.11 -17.36 14.38
CA ALA A 58 18.14 -18.05 15.15
C ALA A 58 17.56 -18.90 16.28
N GLN A 59 16.56 -18.38 17.00
CA GLN A 59 15.88 -19.12 18.06
C GLN A 59 14.90 -20.17 17.52
N GLY A 60 14.18 -19.83 16.45
CA GLY A 60 13.19 -20.73 15.84
C GLY A 60 13.82 -21.95 15.18
N ALA A 61 14.94 -21.77 14.48
CA ALA A 61 15.60 -22.85 13.72
C ALA A 61 15.99 -24.06 14.58
N GLN A 62 16.27 -23.85 15.87
CA GLN A 62 16.64 -24.93 16.80
C GLN A 62 15.45 -25.80 17.24
N VAL A 63 14.23 -25.30 17.07
CA VAL A 63 12.99 -25.92 17.59
C VAL A 63 12.12 -26.50 16.47
N ILE A 64 12.44 -26.19 15.19
CA ILE A 64 11.68 -26.69 14.04
C ILE A 64 11.92 -28.20 13.87
N ASN A 65 10.89 -28.97 14.21
CA ASN A 65 10.80 -30.40 13.90
C ASN A 65 9.34 -30.75 13.55
N LEU A 66 9.11 -31.99 13.11
CA LEU A 66 7.77 -32.43 12.69
C LEU A 66 6.76 -32.38 13.85
N ASP A 67 7.20 -32.70 15.07
CA ASP A 67 6.37 -32.67 16.27
C ASP A 67 5.91 -31.24 16.60
N PHE A 68 6.79 -30.25 16.45
CA PHE A 68 6.47 -28.83 16.62
C PHE A 68 5.43 -28.35 15.60
N LEU A 69 5.46 -28.87 14.37
CA LEU A 69 4.48 -28.49 13.34
C LEU A 69 3.11 -29.15 13.56
N LEU A 70 3.07 -30.39 14.03
CA LEU A 70 1.85 -31.20 14.07
C LEU A 70 1.18 -31.25 15.45
N THR A 71 1.90 -30.91 16.52
CA THR A 71 1.36 -30.91 17.88
C THR A 71 0.65 -29.59 18.19
N PRO A 72 -0.50 -29.61 18.88
CA PRO A 72 -1.14 -28.38 19.36
C PRO A 72 -0.27 -27.66 20.40
N PRO A 73 -0.42 -26.33 20.57
CA PRO A 73 0.24 -25.59 21.62
C PRO A 73 -0.23 -26.09 23.00
N ARG A 74 0.70 -26.17 23.96
CA ARG A 74 0.48 -26.63 25.35
C ARG A 74 1.21 -25.69 26.32
N GLY A 75 1.01 -25.87 27.63
CA GLY A 75 1.78 -25.14 28.65
C GLY A 75 1.48 -23.64 28.82
N GLY A 76 0.65 -23.03 27.96
CA GLY A 76 0.27 -21.61 28.07
C GLY A 76 1.50 -20.70 27.98
N LEU A 77 1.87 -20.07 29.10
CA LEU A 77 3.04 -19.19 29.19
C LEU A 77 4.38 -19.94 29.20
N SER A 78 4.39 -21.25 29.47
CA SER A 78 5.63 -22.03 29.47
C SER A 78 6.15 -22.35 28.07
N GLY A 79 5.37 -22.06 27.02
CA GLY A 79 5.80 -22.19 25.63
C GLY A 79 5.99 -23.65 25.16
N GLU A 80 5.27 -24.59 25.77
CA GLU A 80 5.37 -26.01 25.41
C GLU A 80 4.47 -26.38 24.22
N GLY A 81 4.77 -27.48 23.54
CA GLY A 81 3.97 -27.98 22.41
C GLY A 81 4.35 -27.35 21.07
N GLY A 82 3.40 -27.33 20.13
CA GLY A 82 3.64 -26.94 18.74
C GLY A 82 2.68 -25.88 18.20
N ILE A 83 2.68 -25.67 16.88
CA ILE A 83 1.94 -24.59 16.19
C ILE A 83 0.79 -25.10 15.32
N SER A 84 0.39 -26.38 15.46
CA SER A 84 -0.56 -27.01 14.54
C SER A 84 -1.93 -26.32 14.51
N THR A 85 -2.41 -25.83 15.66
CA THR A 85 -3.67 -25.07 15.75
C THR A 85 -3.65 -23.83 14.86
N THR A 86 -2.54 -23.09 14.83
CA THR A 86 -2.41 -21.89 14.00
C THR A 86 -2.33 -22.25 12.52
N ILE A 87 -1.60 -23.30 12.16
CA ILE A 87 -1.55 -23.79 10.77
C ILE A 87 -2.95 -24.14 10.28
N VAL A 88 -3.66 -24.98 11.04
CA VAL A 88 -5.02 -25.40 10.73
C VAL A 88 -5.97 -24.21 10.64
N ALA A 89 -5.90 -23.27 11.59
CA ALA A 89 -6.71 -22.05 11.57
C ALA A 89 -6.44 -21.20 10.31
N THR A 90 -5.18 -21.00 9.91
CA THR A 90 -4.85 -20.24 8.69
C THR A 90 -5.39 -20.92 7.43
N LEU A 91 -5.26 -22.25 7.33
CA LEU A 91 -5.81 -23.01 6.20
C LEU A 91 -7.33 -22.92 6.15
N TYR A 92 -8.02 -23.13 7.28
CA TYR A 92 -9.47 -22.97 7.34
C TYR A 92 -9.92 -21.57 6.95
N LEU A 93 -9.25 -20.53 7.46
CA LEU A 93 -9.57 -19.14 7.14
C LEU A 93 -9.38 -18.87 5.64
N VAL A 94 -8.23 -19.24 5.08
CA VAL A 94 -7.93 -19.03 3.65
C VAL A 94 -8.93 -19.77 2.76
N LEU A 95 -9.22 -21.05 3.06
CA LEU A 95 -10.17 -21.83 2.28
C LEU A 95 -11.58 -21.24 2.34
N LEU A 96 -12.05 -20.87 3.54
CA LEU A 96 -13.36 -20.24 3.72
C LEU A 96 -13.43 -18.91 2.97
N THR A 97 -12.39 -18.08 3.06
CA THR A 97 -12.31 -16.81 2.33
C THR A 97 -12.34 -17.05 0.82
N ILE A 98 -11.60 -18.01 0.28
CA ILE A 98 -11.62 -18.31 -1.15
C ILE A 98 -13.02 -18.77 -1.59
N VAL A 99 -13.63 -19.70 -0.85
CA VAL A 99 -14.96 -20.27 -1.18
C VAL A 99 -16.04 -19.19 -1.22
N ILE A 100 -15.98 -18.20 -0.34
CA ILE A 100 -17.01 -17.15 -0.27
C ILE A 100 -16.64 -15.93 -1.11
N ALA A 101 -15.44 -15.39 -0.93
CA ALA A 101 -15.05 -14.12 -1.55
C ALA A 101 -14.78 -14.26 -3.05
N THR A 102 -14.28 -15.41 -3.53
CA THR A 102 -14.00 -15.60 -4.96
C THR A 102 -15.26 -15.57 -5.82
N PRO A 103 -16.31 -16.38 -5.58
CA PRO A 103 -17.51 -16.33 -6.42
C PRO A 103 -18.21 -14.96 -6.36
N LEU A 104 -18.25 -14.33 -5.18
CA LEU A 104 -18.82 -12.99 -5.03
C LEU A 104 -17.99 -11.93 -5.77
N GLY A 105 -16.66 -11.98 -5.64
CA GLY A 105 -15.73 -11.06 -6.28
C GLY A 105 -15.73 -11.18 -7.80
N VAL A 106 -15.72 -12.42 -8.32
CA VAL A 106 -15.82 -12.70 -9.76
C VAL A 106 -17.18 -12.24 -10.29
N GLY A 107 -18.28 -12.57 -9.61
CA GLY A 107 -19.62 -12.13 -10.01
C GLY A 107 -19.74 -10.61 -10.05
N ALA A 108 -19.22 -9.91 -9.04
CA ALA A 108 -19.17 -8.46 -8.99
C ALA A 108 -18.30 -7.89 -10.13
N ALA A 109 -17.12 -8.47 -10.39
CA ALA A 109 -16.24 -8.04 -11.46
C ALA A 109 -16.89 -8.17 -12.84
N VAL A 110 -17.53 -9.30 -13.14
CA VAL A 110 -18.27 -9.53 -14.39
C VAL A 110 -19.39 -8.51 -14.54
N TYR A 111 -20.19 -8.30 -13.48
CA TYR A 111 -21.27 -7.30 -13.51
C TYR A 111 -20.76 -5.89 -13.78
N LEU A 112 -19.68 -5.50 -13.10
CA LEU A 112 -19.08 -4.19 -13.24
C LEU A 112 -18.47 -3.98 -14.63
N VAL A 113 -17.89 -5.00 -15.26
CA VAL A 113 -17.28 -4.85 -16.59
C VAL A 113 -18.34 -4.82 -17.68
N GLU A 114 -19.29 -5.76 -17.65
CA GLU A 114 -20.23 -5.95 -18.76
C GLU A 114 -21.41 -4.97 -18.69
N TYR A 115 -22.05 -4.84 -17.53
CA TYR A 115 -23.33 -4.12 -17.42
C TYR A 115 -23.18 -2.67 -16.98
N ALA A 116 -22.11 -2.30 -16.28
CA ALA A 116 -21.95 -0.92 -15.80
C ALA A 116 -21.78 0.10 -16.94
N GLY A 117 -21.24 -0.32 -18.09
CA GLY A 117 -21.05 0.54 -19.26
C GLY A 117 -22.37 1.02 -19.85
N GLU A 118 -23.36 0.12 -19.93
CA GLU A 118 -24.70 0.40 -20.45
C GLU A 118 -25.50 1.38 -19.56
N MET A 119 -25.13 1.47 -18.28
CA MET A 119 -25.83 2.29 -17.29
C MET A 119 -25.33 3.75 -17.22
N ARG A 120 -24.27 4.09 -17.96
CA ARG A 120 -23.54 5.37 -17.86
C ARG A 120 -24.35 6.63 -18.21
N GLY A 121 -25.53 6.48 -18.82
CA GLY A 121 -26.47 7.57 -19.14
C GLY A 121 -27.78 7.56 -18.34
N ARG A 122 -27.99 6.60 -17.43
CA ARG A 122 -29.23 6.49 -16.63
C ARG A 122 -29.08 7.20 -15.28
N SER A 123 -30.06 8.02 -14.91
CA SER A 123 -30.19 8.57 -13.56
C SER A 123 -30.94 7.57 -12.67
N GLY A 124 -30.30 7.06 -11.63
CA GLY A 124 -30.91 6.12 -10.67
C GLY A 124 -29.99 5.72 -9.53
N LEU A 125 -30.48 4.90 -8.59
CA LEU A 125 -29.71 4.41 -7.44
C LEU A 125 -28.60 3.42 -7.85
N ILE A 126 -28.89 2.54 -8.82
CA ILE A 126 -27.96 1.47 -9.24
C ILE A 126 -26.65 2.02 -9.83
N PRO A 127 -26.65 2.98 -10.79
CA PRO A 127 -25.41 3.55 -11.33
C PRO A 127 -24.55 4.25 -10.27
N ARG A 128 -25.16 4.84 -9.23
CA ARG A 128 -24.44 5.46 -8.11
C ARG A 128 -23.75 4.41 -7.23
N LEU A 129 -24.44 3.31 -6.92
CA LEU A 129 -23.85 2.20 -6.16
C LEU A 129 -22.67 1.58 -6.92
N VAL A 130 -22.80 1.40 -8.23
CA VAL A 130 -21.71 0.92 -9.10
C VAL A 130 -20.53 1.89 -9.12
N GLY A 131 -20.77 3.20 -9.20
CA GLY A 131 -19.72 4.22 -9.11
C GLY A 131 -19.00 4.19 -7.77
N LEU A 132 -19.74 4.08 -6.66
CA LEU A 132 -19.17 3.97 -5.32
C LEU A 132 -18.37 2.67 -5.15
N ALA A 133 -18.88 1.55 -5.66
CA ALA A 133 -18.18 0.26 -5.61
C ALA A 133 -16.86 0.31 -6.40
N ARG A 134 -16.84 0.91 -7.60
CA ARG A 134 -15.61 1.09 -8.39
C ARG A 134 -14.60 1.97 -7.67
N PHE A 135 -15.05 3.13 -7.15
CA PHE A 135 -14.20 4.01 -6.36
C PHE A 135 -13.64 3.31 -5.12
N GLY A 136 -14.48 2.53 -4.42
CA GLY A 136 -14.09 1.73 -3.28
C GLY A 136 -13.04 0.69 -3.65
N VAL A 137 -13.24 -0.08 -4.72
CA VAL A 137 -12.28 -1.08 -5.21
C VAL A 137 -10.95 -0.45 -5.60
N GLU A 138 -10.97 0.67 -6.33
CA GLU A 138 -9.75 1.41 -6.70
C GLU A 138 -9.00 1.92 -5.47
N THR A 139 -9.73 2.42 -4.47
CA THR A 139 -9.15 2.89 -3.21
C THR A 139 -8.57 1.72 -2.40
N LEU A 140 -9.31 0.63 -2.25
CA LEU A 140 -8.88 -0.56 -1.51
C LEU A 140 -7.65 -1.21 -2.16
N ALA A 141 -7.59 -1.23 -3.49
CA ALA A 141 -6.45 -1.75 -4.23
C ALA A 141 -5.19 -0.87 -4.08
N ALA A 142 -5.36 0.43 -3.84
CA ALA A 142 -4.24 1.36 -3.65
C ALA A 142 -3.70 1.37 -2.22
N VAL A 143 -4.49 0.95 -1.22
CA VAL A 143 -4.08 0.95 0.19
C VAL A 143 -3.11 -0.22 0.47
N PRO A 144 -1.93 0.04 1.06
CA PRO A 144 -1.03 -1.02 1.47
C PRO A 144 -1.67 -1.93 2.53
N TYR A 145 -1.51 -3.25 2.41
CA TYR A 145 -2.18 -4.22 3.31
C TYR A 145 -1.85 -4.03 4.80
N ILE A 146 -0.67 -3.47 5.12
CA ILE A 146 -0.26 -3.19 6.51
C ILE A 146 -1.18 -2.16 7.19
N ILE A 147 -1.78 -1.25 6.42
CA ILE A 147 -2.69 -0.23 6.92
C ILE A 147 -4.00 -0.87 7.38
N PHE A 148 -4.55 -1.81 6.59
CA PHE A 148 -5.72 -2.59 7.00
C PHE A 148 -5.45 -3.38 8.28
N GLY A 149 -4.23 -3.92 8.45
CA GLY A 149 -3.84 -4.62 9.67
C GLY A 149 -3.71 -3.73 10.91
N LEU A 150 -3.29 -2.46 10.74
CA LEU A 150 -3.03 -1.54 11.85
C LEU A 150 -4.30 -0.81 12.35
N PHE A 151 -5.18 -0.42 11.43
CA PHE A 151 -6.31 0.46 11.77
C PHE A 151 -7.63 -0.26 12.00
N GLY A 152 -7.77 -1.53 11.61
CA GLY A 152 -8.98 -2.33 11.81
C GLY A 152 -10.16 -1.80 11.01
#